data_AF-L9VEP3-F1
#
_entry.id   AF-L9VEP3-F1
#
_cell.length_a   1.000
_cell.length_b   1.000
_cell.length_c   1.000
_cell.angle_alpha   90.00
_cell.angle_beta   90.00
_cell.angle_gamma   90.00
#
_symmetry.space_group_name_H-M   'P 1'
#
loop_
_entity.id
_entity.type
_entity.pdbx_description
1 polymer ?
#
loop_
_entity_poly.entity_id
_entity_poly.type
_entity_poly.pdbx_seq_one_letter_code
_entity_poly.pdbx_strand_id
1 'polypeptide(L)' 'MNDDIQSEDSAIEVAKGYANEECIGELGEIIDARREVNEWIVEFRTHTLSEAYDHCVRLTASVGNVVSHERSTNLE' A
#
# COMPACT_ATOMS: atom_id res chain seq x y z
N MET A 1 -1.31 4.74 22.62
CA MET A 1 -0.54 5.46 21.58
C MET A 1 -1.50 5.69 20.42
N ASN A 2 -1.77 6.93 20.03
CA ASN A 2 -2.41 7.22 18.74
C ASN A 2 -1.25 7.34 17.75
N ASP A 3 -0.89 6.22 17.15
CA ASP A 3 0.15 6.19 16.11
C ASP A 3 -0.51 6.65 14.80
N ASP A 4 -0.80 7.96 14.74
CA ASP A 4 -1.20 8.61 13.49
C ASP A 4 -0.03 8.42 12.52
N ILE A 5 -0.32 7.91 11.33
CA ILE A 5 0.65 7.77 10.27
C ILE A 5 0.97 9.18 9.79
N GLN A 6 1.99 9.77 10.41
CA GLN A 6 2.42 11.14 10.13
C GLN A 6 3.42 11.19 8.96
N SER A 7 3.97 10.03 8.58
CA SER A 7 5.06 9.90 7.62
C SER A 7 4.71 8.91 6.52
N GLU A 8 5.21 9.22 5.33
CA GLU A 8 5.09 8.38 4.14
C GLU A 8 5.71 7.00 4.36
N ASP A 9 6.90 6.94 4.95
CA ASP A 9 7.57 5.68 5.32
C ASP A 9 6.67 4.78 6.17
N SER A 10 6.00 5.33 7.19
CA SER A 10 5.09 4.56 8.04
C SER A 10 3.86 4.06 7.28
N ALA A 11 3.32 4.84 6.35
CA ALA A 11 2.23 4.40 5.48
C ALA A 11 2.68 3.24 4.58
N ILE A 12 3.87 3.36 4.00
CA ILE A 12 4.49 2.34 3.17
C ILE A 12 4.73 1.08 3.98
N GLU A 13 5.28 1.16 5.20
CA GLU A 13 5.52 -0.01 6.05
C GLU A 13 4.23 -0.78 6.37
N VAL A 14 3.15 -0.07 6.67
CA VAL A 14 1.85 -0.72 6.94
C VAL A 14 1.27 -1.36 5.67
N ALA A 15 1.31 -0.65 4.54
CA ALA A 15 0.88 -1.21 3.26
C ALA A 15 1.70 -2.44 2.86
N LYS A 16 3.02 -2.41 3.10
CA LYS A 16 3.92 -3.55 2.86
C LYS A 16 3.59 -4.74 3.75
N GLY A 17 3.36 -4.50 5.05
CA GLY A 17 2.98 -5.54 5.99
C GLY A 17 1.70 -6.23 5.56
N TYR A 18 0.66 -5.44 5.26
CA TYR A 18 -0.61 -5.96 4.74
C TYR A 18 -0.43 -6.74 3.44
N ALA A 19 0.34 -6.22 2.48
CA ALA A 19 0.58 -6.91 1.22
C ALA A 19 1.34 -8.22 1.38
N ASN A 20 2.32 -8.27 2.29
CA ASN A 20 3.07 -9.50 2.57
C ASN A 20 2.18 -10.58 3.19
N GLU A 21 1.15 -10.20 3.95
CA GLU A 21 0.20 -11.12 4.55
C GLU A 21 -0.91 -11.55 3.57
N GLU A 22 -1.46 -10.62 2.80
CA GLU A 22 -2.70 -10.82 2.03
C GLU A 22 -2.48 -10.95 0.51
N CYS A 23 -1.33 -10.53 -0.05
CA CYS A 23 -1.04 -10.60 -1.48
C CYS A 23 -0.11 -11.76 -1.85
N ILE A 24 -0.35 -12.32 -3.03
CA ILE A 24 0.57 -13.27 -3.67
C ILE A 24 1.59 -12.49 -4.51
N GLY A 25 2.87 -12.64 -4.18
CA GLY A 25 4.01 -12.03 -4.88
C GLY A 25 5.03 -11.45 -3.91
N GLU A 26 6.25 -11.22 -4.39
CA GLU A 26 7.24 -10.45 -3.64
C GLU A 26 6.98 -8.95 -3.85
N LEU A 27 7.04 -8.17 -2.78
CA LEU A 27 6.88 -6.74 -2.87
C LEU A 27 8.07 -6.11 -3.60
N GLY A 28 7.79 -5.43 -4.70
CA GLY A 28 8.79 -4.80 -5.55
C GLY A 28 8.87 -3.29 -5.30
N GLU A 29 8.61 -2.53 -6.35
CA GLU A 29 8.76 -1.07 -6.36
C GLU A 29 7.55 -0.36 -5.72
N ILE A 30 7.82 0.67 -4.93
CA ILE A 30 6.79 1.63 -4.51
C ILE A 30 6.66 2.66 -5.63
N ILE A 31 5.45 2.76 -6.20
CA ILE A 31 5.14 3.63 -7.34
C ILE A 31 4.86 5.04 -6.83
N ASP A 32 3.99 5.16 -5.83
CA ASP A 32 3.58 6.43 -5.23
C ASP A 32 3.16 6.20 -3.78
N ALA A 33 3.41 7.18 -2.93
CA ALA A 33 2.85 7.21 -1.59
C ALA A 33 2.49 8.66 -1.28
N ARG A 34 1.20 8.92 -1.11
CA ARG A 34 0.70 10.29 -0.89
C ARG A 34 -0.33 10.34 0.22
N ARG A 35 -0.31 11.45 0.95
CA ARG A 35 -1.28 11.76 1.99
C ARG A 35 -2.40 12.62 1.43
N GLU A 36 -3.61 12.11 1.57
CA GLU A 36 -4.85 12.86 1.44
C GLU A 36 -5.33 13.35 2.82
N VAL A 37 -6.39 14.16 2.86
CA VAL A 37 -6.85 14.87 4.07
C VAL A 37 -6.95 13.96 5.31
N ASN A 38 -7.47 12.74 5.16
CA ASN A 38 -7.63 11.77 6.26
C ASN A 38 -7.13 10.36 5.89
N GLU A 39 -6.45 10.22 4.76
CA GLU A 39 -6.08 8.91 4.20
C GLU A 39 -4.66 8.96 3.66
N TRP A 40 -3.99 7.81 3.63
CA TRP A 40 -2.80 7.56 2.85
C TRP A 40 -3.14 6.66 1.69
N ILE A 41 -2.63 7.01 0.52
CA ILE A 41 -2.73 6.19 -0.68
C ILE A 41 -1.33 5.71 -0.98
N VAL A 42 -1.13 4.40 -0.95
CA VAL A 42 0.15 3.77 -1.24
C VAL A 42 -0.03 2.86 -2.45
N GLU A 43 0.67 3.20 -3.51
CA GLU A 43 0.70 2.48 -4.78
C GLU A 43 2.04 1.74 -4.88
N PHE A 44 1.99 0.43 -5.07
CA PHE A 44 3.19 -0.41 -5.19
C PHE A 44 2.95 -1.59 -6.10
N ARG A 45 4.03 -2.13 -6.66
CA ARG A 45 3.99 -3.28 -7.55
C ARG A 45 4.51 -4.51 -6.83
N THR A 46 3.77 -5.61 -6.90
CA THR A 46 4.27 -6.94 -6.52
C THR A 46 4.67 -7.71 -7.78
N HIS A 47 5.72 -8.50 -7.66
CA HIS A 47 6.18 -9.38 -8.71
C HIS A 47 6.03 -10.84 -8.27
N THR A 48 5.38 -11.62 -9.12
CA THR A 48 5.42 -13.08 -9.07
C THR A 48 6.42 -13.59 -10.11
N LEU A 49 6.69 -14.89 -10.13
CA LEU A 49 7.60 -15.51 -11.09
C LEU A 49 7.18 -15.32 -12.57
N SER A 50 5.93 -14.93 -12.84
CA SER A 50 5.42 -14.79 -14.22
C SER A 50 4.67 -13.48 -14.47
N GLU A 51 4.17 -12.81 -13.44
CA GLU A 51 3.29 -11.65 -13.57
C GLU A 51 3.64 -10.57 -12.55
N ALA A 52 3.39 -9.31 -12.92
CA ALA A 52 3.46 -8.18 -12.03
C ALA A 52 2.03 -7.65 -11.77
N TYR A 53 1.75 -7.28 -10.52
CA TYR A 53 0.47 -6.69 -10.13
C TYR A 53 0.71 -5.34 -9.47
N ASP A 54 0.02 -4.33 -9.97
CA ASP A 54 -0.06 -3.03 -9.32
C ASP A 54 -1.12 -3.09 -8.21
N HIS A 55 -0.78 -2.53 -7.06
CA HIS A 55 -1.62 -2.45 -5.90
C HIS A 55 -1.80 -1.01 -5.49
N CYS A 56 -3.04 -0.63 -5.19
CA CYS A 56 -3.36 0.62 -4.54
C CYS A 56 -4.00 0.30 -3.19
N VAL A 57 -3.29 0.58 -2.11
CA VAL A 57 -3.75 0.38 -0.74
C VAL A 57 -4.06 1.74 -0.13
N ARG A 58 -5.29 1.90 0.35
CA ARG A 58 -5.76 3.10 1.03
C ARG A 58 -5.81 2.83 2.53
N LEU A 59 -5.11 3.64 3.29
CA LEU A 59 -4.98 3.53 4.74
C LEU A 59 -5.60 4.75 5.41
N THR A 60 -6.20 4.60 6.58
CA THR A 60 -6.60 5.77 7.39
C THR A 60 -5.35 6.45 7.96
N ALA A 61 -5.28 7.78 7.89
CA ALA A 61 -4.14 8.52 8.44
C ALA A 61 -3.99 8.37 9.96
N SER A 62 -5.09 8.17 10.70
CA SER A 62 -5.05 8.17 12.17
C SER A 62 -4.62 6.87 12.84
N VAL A 63 -4.81 5.74 12.18
CA VAL A 63 -4.58 4.42 12.80
C VAL A 63 -3.96 3.42 11.84
N GLY A 64 -3.65 3.81 10.61
CA GLY A 64 -3.07 2.92 9.61
C GLY A 64 -3.97 1.77 9.17
N ASN A 65 -5.28 1.82 9.44
CA ASN A 65 -6.18 0.75 9.00
C ASN A 65 -6.37 0.80 7.49
N VAL A 66 -6.27 -0.36 6.83
CA VAL A 66 -6.61 -0.50 5.41
C VAL A 66 -8.12 -0.29 5.24
N VAL A 67 -8.47 0.76 4.51
CA VAL A 67 -9.84 1.12 4.14
C VAL A 67 -10.24 0.37 2.88
N SER A 68 -9.33 0.36 1.90
CA SER A 68 -9.54 -0.28 0.60
C SER A 68 -8.22 -0.79 0.04
N HIS A 69 -8.32 -1.86 -0.74
CA HIS A 69 -7.21 -2.42 -1.49
C HIS A 69 -7.70 -2.78 -2.89
N GLU A 70 -7.06 -2.20 -3.89
CA GLU A 70 -7.30 -2.50 -5.30
C GLU A 70 -6.06 -3.17 -5.88
N ARG A 71 -6.28 -4.24 -6.66
CA ARG A 71 -5.24 -4.97 -7.40
C ARG A 71 -5.57 -4.88 -8.88
N SER A 72 -4.62 -4.42 -9.68
CA SER A 72 -4.74 -4.29 -11.13
C SER A 72 -3.53 -4.89 -11.83
N THR A 73 -3.73 -5.50 -12.99
CA THR A 73 -2.64 -6.05 -13.83
C THR A 73 -2.14 -5.04 -14.88
N ASN A 74 -2.80 -3.87 -14.96
CA ASN A 74 -2.48 -2.75 -15.85
C ASN A 74 -3.15 -1.50 -15.29
N LEU A 75 -2.43 -0.65 -14.55
CA LEU A 75 -2.87 0.72 -14.34
C LEU A 75 -2.37 1.53 -15.55
N GLU A 76 -3.17 1.56 -16.61
CA GLU A 76 -2.90 2.38 -17.82
C GLU A 76 -3.17 3.87 -17.58
#